data_AF-A0A7S3EQP3-F1
#
_entry.id   AF-A0A7S3EQP3-F1
#
_cell.length_a   1.000
_cell.length_b   1.000
_cell.length_c   1.000
_cell.angle_alpha   90.00
_cell.angle_beta   90.00
_cell.angle_gamma   90.00
#
_symmetry.space_group_name_H-M   'P 1'
#
loop_
_entity.id
_entity.type
_entity.pdbx_description
1 polymer ?
#
loop_
_entity_poly.entity_id
_entity_poly.type
_entity_poly.pdbx_seq_one_letter_code
_entity_poly.pdbx_strand_id
1 'polypeptide(L)'
;GGTLEMSEVKPAFQKLQEEAMAHQALVQKAEESFERARRRLQVVTEAIADTAGAWEAEARQQEAAARLHVALRFGLLLHEAGRGVVLQEWGETGIGRMTKVDLRKRVRKMGIAASDVDIDETLGVTSVP
;
A
#
# COMPACT_ATOMS: atom_id res chain seq x y z
N GLY A 1 -58.28 -0.01 46.20
CA GLY A 1 -57.66 -1.20 45.60
C GLY A 1 -58.71 -1.90 44.80
N GLY A 2 -58.61 -1.88 43.48
CA GLY A 2 -59.56 -2.56 42.61
C GLY A 2 -59.17 -4.03 42.45
N THR A 3 -60.12 -4.94 42.64
CA THR A 3 -60.00 -6.35 42.30
C THR A 3 -60.29 -6.51 40.81
N LEU A 4 -59.37 -7.13 40.07
CA LEU A 4 -59.57 -7.56 38.69
C LEU A 4 -60.12 -8.98 38.68
N GLU A 5 -61.06 -9.26 37.79
CA GLU A 5 -61.51 -10.63 37.60
C GLU A 5 -60.49 -11.44 36.81
N MET A 6 -60.33 -12.72 37.14
CA MET A 6 -59.39 -13.59 36.42
C MET A 6 -59.75 -13.81 34.95
N SER A 7 -61.01 -13.58 34.58
CA SER A 7 -61.50 -13.53 33.20
C SER A 7 -60.87 -12.39 32.40
N GLU A 8 -60.49 -11.28 33.04
CA GLU A 8 -59.88 -10.09 32.42
C GLU A 8 -58.35 -10.17 32.41
N VAL A 9 -57.76 -10.78 33.43
CA VAL A 9 -56.29 -10.91 33.58
C VAL A 9 -55.70 -11.93 32.60
N LYS A 10 -56.38 -13.06 32.38
CA LYS A 10 -55.88 -14.13 31.50
C LYS A 10 -55.61 -13.65 30.06
N PRO A 11 -56.54 -12.98 29.36
CA PRO A 11 -56.30 -12.49 28.00
C PRO A 11 -55.16 -11.47 27.93
N ALA A 12 -55.03 -10.60 28.94
CA ALA A 12 -53.96 -9.60 29.00
C ALA A 12 -52.58 -10.26 29.13
N PHE A 13 -52.44 -11.28 29.99
CA PHE A 13 -51.20 -12.05 30.11
C PHE A 13 -50.89 -12.84 28.83
N GLN A 14 -51.90 -13.39 28.18
CA GLN A 14 -51.74 -14.13 26.93
C GLN A 14 -51.24 -13.22 25.80
N LYS A 15 -51.83 -12.02 25.68
CA LYS A 15 -51.37 -10.99 24.75
C LYS A 15 -49.93 -10.54 25.03
N LEU A 16 -49.58 -10.29 26.29
CA LEU A 16 -48.20 -9.94 26.67
C LEU A 16 -47.21 -11.06 26.36
N GLN A 17 -47.62 -12.32 26.52
CA GLN A 17 -46.78 -13.47 26.18
C GLN A 17 -46.57 -13.58 24.66
N GLU A 18 -47.61 -13.37 23.86
CA GLU A 18 -47.51 -13.34 22.39
C GLU A 18 -46.61 -12.20 21.90
N GLU A 19 -46.78 -10.99 22.45
CA GLU A 19 -45.94 -9.83 22.14
C GLU A 19 -44.48 -10.08 22.53
N ALA A 20 -44.22 -10.67 23.71
CA ALA A 20 -42.86 -11.01 24.13
C ALA A 20 -42.18 -12.02 23.19
N MET A 21 -42.91 -13.05 22.74
CA MET A 21 -42.38 -14.01 21.77
C MET A 21 -42.12 -13.37 20.40
N ALA A 22 -43.02 -12.48 19.93
CA ALA A 22 -42.82 -11.76 18.69
C ALA A 22 -41.60 -10.84 18.75
N HIS A 23 -41.39 -10.13 19.85
CA HIS A 23 -40.19 -9.33 20.07
C HIS A 23 -38.93 -10.18 20.14
N GLN A 24 -38.96 -11.34 20.80
CA GLN A 24 -37.82 -12.25 20.85
C GLN A 24 -37.44 -12.76 19.44
N ALA A 25 -38.43 -13.10 18.60
CA ALA A 25 -38.17 -13.49 17.22
C ALA A 25 -37.58 -12.34 16.38
N LEU A 26 -38.02 -11.10 16.59
CA LEU A 26 -37.45 -9.92 15.93
C LEU A 26 -35.99 -9.68 16.36
N VAL A 27 -35.69 -9.83 17.65
CA VAL A 27 -34.32 -9.70 18.17
C VAL A 27 -33.42 -10.76 17.57
N GLN A 28 -33.83 -12.03 17.56
CA GLN A 28 -33.04 -13.11 16.94
C GLN A 28 -32.75 -12.84 15.46
N LYS A 29 -33.77 -12.40 14.70
CA LYS A 29 -33.59 -12.04 13.29
C LYS A 29 -32.63 -10.87 13.08
N ALA A 30 -32.66 -9.88 13.99
CA ALA A 30 -31.74 -8.76 13.97
C ALA A 30 -30.30 -9.21 14.28
N GLU A 31 -30.11 -10.07 15.28
CA GLU A 31 -28.81 -10.65 15.64
C GLU A 31 -28.21 -11.46 14.47
N GLU A 32 -28.99 -12.32 13.83
CA GLU A 32 -28.54 -13.07 12.64
C GLU A 32 -28.14 -12.13 11.49
N SER A 33 -28.88 -11.05 11.30
CA SER A 33 -28.61 -10.08 10.25
C SER A 33 -27.35 -9.27 10.55
N PHE A 34 -27.15 -8.90 11.81
CA PHE A 34 -25.94 -8.24 12.28
C PHE A 34 -24.71 -9.13 12.11
N GLU A 35 -24.78 -10.41 12.49
CA GLU A 35 -23.66 -11.33 12.33
C GLU A 35 -23.34 -11.60 10.86
N ARG A 36 -24.35 -11.68 9.97
CA ARG A 36 -24.11 -11.72 8.52
C ARG A 36 -23.40 -10.47 8.02
N ALA A 37 -23.81 -9.28 8.46
CA ALA A 37 -23.17 -8.04 8.09
C ALA A 37 -21.71 -7.98 8.59
N ARG A 38 -21.48 -8.41 9.83
CA ARG A 38 -20.14 -8.47 10.45
C ARG A 38 -19.20 -9.39 9.67
N ARG A 39 -19.63 -10.60 9.31
CA ARG A 39 -18.83 -11.52 8.49
C ARG A 39 -18.50 -10.93 7.11
N ARG A 40 -19.46 -10.27 6.47
CA ARG A 40 -19.20 -9.59 5.18
C ARG A 40 -18.19 -8.47 5.32
N LEU A 41 -18.27 -7.69 6.39
CA LEU A 41 -17.31 -6.62 6.67
C LEU A 41 -15.89 -7.18 6.84
N GLN A 42 -15.73 -8.32 7.53
CA GLN A 42 -14.41 -8.97 7.69
C GLN A 42 -13.79 -9.34 6.34
N VAL A 43 -14.56 -10.01 5.46
CA VAL A 43 -14.10 -10.40 4.12
C VAL A 43 -13.67 -9.18 3.29
N VAL A 44 -14.44 -8.09 3.35
CA VAL A 44 -14.09 -6.84 2.65
C VAL A 44 -12.82 -6.22 3.23
N THR A 45 -12.66 -6.24 4.55
CA THR A 45 -11.48 -5.67 5.22
C THR A 45 -10.21 -6.43 4.84
N GLU A 46 -10.28 -7.77 4.80
CA GLU A 46 -9.18 -8.63 4.34
C GLU A 46 -8.83 -8.35 2.87
N ALA A 47 -9.83 -8.26 1.99
CA ALA A 47 -9.61 -7.95 0.58
C ALA A 47 -8.97 -6.56 0.36
N ILE A 48 -9.31 -5.56 1.19
CA ILE A 48 -8.68 -4.23 1.16
C ILE A 48 -7.20 -4.34 1.58
N ALA A 49 -6.89 -5.10 2.63
CA ALA A 49 -5.52 -5.29 3.09
C ALA A 49 -4.66 -5.98 2.02
N ASP A 50 -5.18 -7.02 1.36
CA ASP A 50 -4.48 -7.72 0.28
C ASP A 50 -4.23 -6.79 -0.92
N THR A 51 -5.21 -5.95 -1.27
CA THR A 51 -5.08 -4.97 -2.36
C THR A 51 -4.02 -3.91 -2.03
N ALA A 52 -3.99 -3.42 -0.80
CA ALA A 52 -2.98 -2.46 -0.35
C ALA A 52 -1.57 -3.07 -0.42
N GLY A 53 -1.41 -4.34 -0.01
CA GLY A 53 -0.15 -5.06 -0.11
C GLY A 53 0.31 -5.25 -1.56
N ALA A 54 -0.61 -5.52 -2.48
CA ALA A 54 -0.31 -5.64 -3.91
C ALA A 54 0.19 -4.32 -4.52
N TRP A 55 -0.44 -3.18 -4.17
CA TRP A 55 0.03 -1.86 -4.61
C TRP A 55 1.40 -1.50 -4.06
N GLU A 56 1.68 -1.83 -2.80
CA GLU A 56 3.01 -1.61 -2.23
C GLU A 56 4.08 -2.47 -2.93
N ALA A 57 3.77 -3.73 -3.25
CA ALA A 57 4.66 -4.60 -4.00
C ALA A 57 4.91 -4.07 -5.43
N GLU A 58 3.87 -3.57 -6.11
CA GLU A 58 4.01 -2.97 -7.44
C GLU A 58 4.87 -1.71 -7.41
N ALA A 59 4.66 -0.82 -6.41
CA ALA A 59 5.49 0.36 -6.23
C ALA A 59 6.97 0.00 -6.03
N ARG A 60 7.26 -0.98 -5.16
CA ARG A 60 8.64 -1.49 -4.95
C ARG A 60 9.22 -2.10 -6.23
N GLN A 61 8.41 -2.80 -7.03
CA GLN A 61 8.85 -3.37 -8.31
C GLN A 61 9.18 -2.27 -9.32
N GLN A 62 8.39 -1.20 -9.39
CA GLN A 62 8.65 -0.05 -10.26
C GLN A 62 9.95 0.68 -9.85
N GLU A 63 10.17 0.89 -8.55
CA GLU A 63 11.43 1.43 -8.03
C GLU A 63 12.63 0.54 -8.40
N ALA A 64 12.51 -0.78 -8.19
CA ALA A 64 13.55 -1.73 -8.56
C ALA A 64 13.84 -1.74 -10.07
N ALA A 65 12.81 -1.65 -10.91
CA ALA A 65 12.94 -1.58 -12.36
C ALA A 65 13.63 -0.28 -12.81
N ALA A 66 13.30 0.86 -12.20
CA ALA A 66 13.97 2.13 -12.47
C ALA A 66 15.46 2.06 -12.13
N ARG A 67 15.82 1.49 -10.97
CA ARG A 67 17.22 1.28 -10.57
C ARG A 67 17.97 0.35 -11.53
N LEU A 68 17.34 -0.76 -11.92
CA LEU A 68 17.92 -1.67 -12.90
C LEU A 68 18.15 -0.98 -14.24
N HIS A 69 17.23 -0.12 -14.67
CA HIS A 69 17.37 0.63 -15.92
C HIS A 69 18.55 1.61 -15.88
N VAL A 70 18.74 2.33 -14.77
CA VAL A 70 19.92 3.17 -14.53
C VAL A 70 21.20 2.35 -14.63
N ALA A 71 21.26 1.22 -13.91
CA ALA A 71 22.43 0.35 -13.88
C ALA A 71 22.80 -0.18 -15.27
N LEU A 72 21.81 -0.67 -16.02
CA LEU A 72 22.00 -1.22 -17.37
C LEU A 72 22.48 -0.15 -18.35
N ARG A 73 21.87 1.04 -18.34
CA ARG A 73 22.27 2.14 -19.23
C ARG A 73 23.67 2.64 -18.91
N PHE A 74 24.00 2.75 -17.63
CA PHE A 74 25.33 3.13 -17.19
C PHE A 74 26.38 2.08 -17.58
N GLY A 75 26.08 0.80 -17.34
CA GLY A 75 26.94 -0.32 -17.74
C GLY A 75 27.16 -0.39 -19.25
N LEU A 76 26.11 -0.18 -20.05
CA LEU A 76 26.19 -0.14 -21.51
C LEU A 76 27.08 0.99 -22.00
N LEU A 77 26.94 2.20 -21.43
CA LEU A 77 27.82 3.32 -21.79
C LEU A 77 29.29 2.98 -21.51
N LEU A 78 29.59 2.46 -20.32
CA LEU A 78 30.96 2.10 -19.94
C LEU A 78 31.54 1.01 -20.84
N HIS A 79 30.68 0.13 -21.38
CA HIS A 79 31.06 -0.92 -22.32
C HIS A 79 31.32 -0.36 -23.73
N GLU A 80 30.41 0.45 -24.27
CA GLU A 80 30.47 0.96 -25.64
C GLU A 80 31.56 2.02 -25.84
N ALA A 81 31.63 3.01 -24.94
CA ALA A 81 32.62 4.10 -25.03
C ALA A 81 33.97 3.71 -24.42
N GLY A 82 33.99 2.64 -23.61
CA GLY A 82 35.15 2.26 -22.81
C GLY A 82 35.30 3.13 -21.56
N ARG A 83 35.43 2.46 -20.41
CA ARG A 83 35.52 3.10 -19.08
C ARG A 83 36.51 4.27 -19.00
N GLY A 84 37.68 4.14 -19.63
CA GLY A 84 38.73 5.16 -19.59
C GLY A 84 38.32 6.46 -20.28
N VAL A 85 37.63 6.36 -21.41
CA VAL A 85 37.17 7.50 -22.21
C VAL A 85 36.07 8.25 -21.46
N VAL A 86 35.09 7.53 -20.94
CA VAL A 86 33.99 8.12 -20.16
C VAL A 86 34.51 8.85 -18.92
N LEU A 87 35.44 8.23 -18.17
CA LEU A 87 36.01 8.84 -16.97
C LEU A 87 36.90 10.04 -17.30
N GLN A 88 37.60 10.04 -18.43
CA GLN A 88 38.39 11.18 -18.89
C GLN A 88 37.50 12.35 -19.33
N GLU A 89 36.45 12.07 -20.11
CA GLU A 89 35.47 13.09 -20.54
C GLU A 89 34.68 13.69 -19.38
N TRP A 90 34.41 12.91 -18.34
CA TRP A 90 33.64 13.42 -17.19
C TRP A 90 34.54 14.01 -16.10
N GLY A 91 35.80 13.59 -16.08
CA GLY A 91 36.87 14.10 -15.23
C GLY A 91 37.61 15.29 -15.83
N GLU A 92 36.92 16.18 -16.58
CA GLU A 92 37.43 17.38 -17.28
C GLU A 92 38.39 18.26 -16.44
N THR A 93 38.42 18.10 -15.12
CA THR A 93 39.33 18.83 -14.21
C THR A 93 40.70 18.17 -14.04
N GLY A 94 40.92 16.93 -14.52
CA GLY A 94 42.20 16.21 -14.40
C GLY A 94 42.55 15.74 -12.97
N ILE A 95 41.69 16.02 -11.98
CA ILE A 95 41.94 15.76 -10.55
C ILE A 95 41.33 14.43 -10.10
N GLY A 96 40.67 13.70 -11.01
CA GLY A 96 39.98 12.44 -10.69
C GLY A 96 38.78 12.60 -9.75
N ARG A 97 38.17 13.79 -9.69
CA ARG A 97 37.04 14.10 -8.80
C ARG A 97 35.85 14.62 -9.60
N MET A 98 34.66 14.21 -9.20
CA MET A 98 33.39 14.63 -9.79
C MET A 98 32.40 14.88 -8.65
N THR A 99 31.62 15.96 -8.73
CA THR A 99 30.55 16.18 -7.75
C THR A 99 29.35 15.28 -8.05
N LYS A 100 28.54 14.94 -7.03
CA LYS A 100 27.29 14.20 -7.24
C LYS A 100 26.35 14.91 -8.20
N VAL A 101 26.30 16.25 -8.14
CA VAL A 101 25.48 17.07 -9.03
C VAL A 101 25.89 16.90 -10.48
N ASP A 102 27.21 16.90 -10.76
CA ASP A 102 27.72 16.71 -12.11
C ASP A 102 27.51 15.28 -12.60
N LEU A 103 27.71 14.29 -11.73
CA LEU A 103 27.41 12.88 -12.02
C LEU A 103 25.94 12.72 -12.44
N ARG A 104 25.00 13.23 -11.64
CA ARG A 104 23.56 13.17 -11.95
C ARG A 104 23.21 13.90 -13.25
N LYS A 105 23.84 15.05 -13.53
CA LYS A 105 23.67 15.77 -14.80
C LYS A 105 24.18 14.94 -15.98
N ARG A 106 25.34 14.29 -15.88
CA ARG A 106 25.89 13.42 -16.92
C ARG A 106 24.99 12.19 -17.13
N VAL A 107 24.50 11.59 -16.05
CA VAL A 107 23.53 10.47 -16.10
C VAL A 107 22.25 10.85 -16.83
N ARG A 108 21.68 12.03 -16.54
CA ARG A 108 20.50 12.56 -17.25
C ARG A 108 20.78 12.89 -18.72
N LYS A 109 21.97 13.41 -19.05
CA LYS A 109 22.38 13.67 -20.44
C LYS A 109 22.41 12.40 -21.30
N MET A 110 22.51 11.21 -20.69
CA MET A 110 22.38 9.91 -21.39
C MET A 110 20.93 9.49 -21.66
N GLY A 111 19.95 10.35 -21.39
CA GLY A 111 18.53 10.03 -21.56
C GLY A 111 17.96 9.12 -20.47
N ILE A 112 18.65 8.98 -19.33
CA ILE A 112 18.17 8.23 -18.18
C ILE A 112 17.29 9.15 -17.33
N ALA A 113 15.99 8.89 -17.34
CA ALA A 113 15.01 9.59 -16.53
C ALA A 113 14.91 8.91 -15.14
N ALA A 114 15.82 9.28 -14.24
CA ALA A 114 15.87 8.75 -12.87
C ALA A 114 15.97 9.88 -11.83
N SER A 115 15.46 9.59 -10.62
CA SER A 115 15.58 10.50 -9.49
C SER A 115 17.03 10.60 -9.00
N ASP A 116 17.35 11.67 -8.27
CA ASP A 116 18.69 11.82 -7.66
C ASP A 116 19.01 10.65 -6.71
N VAL A 117 18.01 10.15 -6.00
CA VAL A 117 18.14 9.03 -5.06
C VAL A 117 18.44 7.74 -5.79
N ASP A 118 17.70 7.42 -6.86
CA ASP A 118 17.94 6.21 -7.64
C ASP A 118 19.33 6.20 -8.27
N ILE A 119 19.80 7.35 -8.76
CA ILE A 119 21.14 7.49 -9.34
C ILE A 119 22.20 7.26 -8.26
N ASP A 120 22.07 7.91 -7.11
CA ASP A 120 23.04 7.81 -6.01
C ASP A 120 23.10 6.38 -5.44
N GLU A 121 21.95 5.75 -5.19
CA GLU A 121 21.88 4.38 -4.67
C GLU A 121 22.40 3.36 -5.69
N THR A 122 22.00 3.50 -6.97
CA THR A 122 22.44 2.58 -8.02
C THR A 122 23.96 2.64 -8.23
N LEU A 123 24.54 3.84 -8.15
CA LEU A 123 25.97 4.04 -8.36
C LEU A 123 26.79 3.94 -7.06
N GLY A 124 26.16 3.64 -5.92
CA GLY A 124 26.85 3.50 -4.63
C GLY A 124 27.47 4.81 -4.12
N VAL A 125 26.93 5.95 -4.53
CA VAL A 125 27.43 7.29 -4.21
C VAL A 125 26.71 7.87 -2.98
N THR A 126 26.34 7.03 -2.02
CA THR A 126 25.75 7.48 -0.74
C THR A 126 26.80 8.29 0.03
N SER A 127 26.42 9.47 0.51
CA SER A 127 27.36 10.36 1.22
C SER A 127 28.00 9.62 2.39
N VAL A 128 29.32 9.63 2.51
CA VAL A 128 29.94 9.63 3.83
C VAL A 128 29.70 11.04 4.40
N PRO A 129 29.20 11.19 5.63
CA PRO A 129 28.96 12.50 6.24
C PRO A 129 30.17 13.44 6.19
#